data_AF-A0A953IL99-F1
#
_entry.id   AF-A0A953IL99-F1
#
_cell.length_a   1.000
_cell.length_b   1.000
_cell.length_c   1.000
_cell.angle_alpha   90.00
_cell.angle_beta   90.00
_cell.angle_gamma   90.00
#
_symmetry.space_group_name_H-M   'P 1'
#
loop_
_entity.id
_entity.type
_entity.pdbx_description
1 polymer ?
#
loop_
_entity_poly.entity_id
_entity_poly.type
_entity_poly.pdbx_seq_one_letter_code
_entity_poly.pdbx_strand_id
1 'polypeptide(L)'
;MTDQRGAIASRWQNYVMESGAQLDLFWQLHLAAKRDVLFVLGRGFDPRMCLGLRTVLAAGGSGRRDVWVVDFDEGPASPSKTYRPLVEANWSELQRLVSGKGVVGEKRLRLWSDDGRRVGSRSAAGLVTAI
;
A
#
# COMPACT_ATOMS: atom_id res chain seq x y z
N MET A 1 29.60 5.37 -37.01
CA MET A 1 28.82 6.49 -36.42
C MET A 1 27.70 5.85 -35.64
N THR A 2 27.96 5.64 -34.34
CA THR A 2 27.18 4.76 -33.47
C THR A 2 26.07 5.60 -32.82
N ASP A 3 24.82 5.33 -33.18
CA ASP A 3 23.66 5.95 -32.53
C ASP A 3 23.48 5.32 -31.14
N GLN A 4 24.13 5.93 -30.14
CA GLN A 4 23.84 5.70 -28.73
C GLN A 4 22.59 6.50 -28.33
N ARG A 5 21.42 6.10 -28.83
CA ARG A 5 20.16 6.44 -28.16
C ARG A 5 20.01 5.53 -26.96
N GLY A 6 20.60 5.96 -25.84
CA GLY A 6 20.37 5.36 -24.53
C GLY A 6 18.87 5.21 -24.30
N ALA A 7 18.39 3.98 -24.30
CA ALA A 7 17.02 3.66 -23.93
C ALA A 7 16.85 4.09 -22.47
N ILE A 8 16.18 5.22 -22.27
CA ILE A 8 15.74 5.66 -20.95
C ILE A 8 14.83 4.55 -20.43
N ALA A 9 15.31 3.79 -19.45
CA ALA A 9 14.51 2.79 -18.77
C ALA A 9 13.46 3.52 -17.89
N SER A 10 12.37 3.96 -18.50
CA SER A 10 11.24 4.63 -17.83
C SER A 10 10.27 3.65 -17.17
N ARG A 11 10.61 2.36 -17.08
CA ARG A 11 9.86 1.36 -16.31
C ARG A 11 10.51 1.19 -14.93
N TRP A 12 9.66 0.99 -13.93
CA TRP A 12 10.08 0.56 -12.59
C TRP A 12 11.00 -0.66 -12.76
N GLN A 13 12.29 -0.49 -12.46
CA GLN A 13 13.31 -1.52 -12.70
C GLN A 13 13.03 -2.83 -11.95
N ASN A 14 12.18 -2.78 -10.91
CA ASN A 14 11.79 -3.90 -10.07
C ASN A 14 10.31 -4.27 -10.22
N TYR A 15 9.72 -4.04 -11.40
CA TYR A 15 8.36 -4.47 -11.68
C TYR A 15 8.28 -6.00 -11.80
N VAL A 16 7.51 -6.62 -10.93
CA VAL A 16 7.23 -8.06 -10.94
C VAL A 16 5.77 -8.25 -11.30
N MET A 17 5.50 -9.06 -12.33
CA MET A 17 4.16 -9.39 -12.79
C MET A 17 3.98 -10.90 -12.76
N GLU A 18 3.54 -11.40 -11.60
CA GLU A 18 3.26 -12.81 -11.38
C GLU A 18 1.78 -13.02 -11.05
N SER A 19 1.28 -14.23 -11.33
CA SER A 19 -0.12 -14.60 -11.04
C SER A 19 -0.25 -16.07 -10.70
N GLY A 20 -1.33 -16.43 -10.01
CA GLY A 20 -1.58 -17.81 -9.57
C GLY A 20 -0.42 -18.36 -8.74
N ALA A 21 -0.05 -19.62 -8.97
CA ALA A 21 1.01 -20.31 -8.23
C ALA A 21 2.39 -19.63 -8.36
N GLN A 22 2.65 -18.90 -9.45
CA GLN A 22 3.92 -18.20 -9.64
C GLN A 22 4.07 -17.01 -8.69
N LEU A 23 2.96 -16.36 -8.33
CA LEU A 23 2.96 -15.28 -7.35
C LEU A 23 3.35 -15.82 -5.96
N ASP A 24 2.81 -16.98 -5.58
CA ASP A 24 3.11 -17.61 -4.30
C ASP A 24 4.58 -18.05 -4.24
N LEU A 25 5.08 -18.70 -5.31
CA LEU A 25 6.47 -19.11 -5.43
C LEU A 25 7.42 -17.91 -5.36
N PHE A 26 7.09 -16.82 -6.07
CA PHE A 26 7.87 -15.59 -6.03
C PHE A 26 8.04 -15.09 -4.59
N TRP A 27 6.95 -14.98 -3.83
CA TRP A 27 7.03 -14.48 -2.46
C TRP A 27 7.77 -15.44 -1.52
N GLN A 28 7.59 -16.74 -1.67
CA GLN A 28 8.32 -17.73 -0.87
C GLN A 28 9.83 -17.62 -1.09
N LEU A 29 10.28 -17.54 -2.36
CA LEU A 29 11.70 -17.37 -2.68
C LEU A 29 12.22 -16.00 -2.25
N HIS A 30 11.43 -14.95 -2.47
CA HIS A 30 11.81 -13.60 -2.09
C HIS A 30 11.92 -13.45 -0.56
N LEU A 31 11.12 -14.17 0.23
CA LEU A 31 11.13 -14.06 1.70
C LEU A 31 11.96 -15.16 2.39
N ALA A 32 12.65 -16.01 1.62
CA ALA A 32 13.54 -17.04 2.15
C ALA A 32 14.74 -16.43 2.93
N ALA A 33 15.19 -15.24 2.55
CA ALA A 33 16.10 -14.44 3.37
C ALA A 33 15.32 -13.49 4.27
N LYS A 34 15.91 -13.08 5.40
CA LYS A 34 15.32 -12.07 6.28
C LYS A 34 15.15 -10.75 5.51
N ARG A 35 13.91 -10.43 5.17
CA ARG A 35 13.53 -9.20 4.47
C ARG A 35 12.35 -8.55 5.17
N ASP A 36 12.53 -7.28 5.51
CA ASP A 36 11.46 -6.42 6.00
C ASP A 36 10.64 -5.91 4.81
N VAL A 37 9.31 -5.91 4.95
CA VAL A 37 8.39 -5.48 3.90
C VAL A 37 7.48 -4.40 4.46
N LEU A 38 7.45 -3.26 3.78
CA LEU A 38 6.49 -2.18 4.02
C LEU A 38 5.36 -2.27 3.00
N PHE A 39 4.13 -2.41 3.49
CA PHE A 39 2.94 -2.25 2.66
C PHE A 39 2.49 -0.80 2.68
N VAL A 40 2.17 -0.24 1.51
CA VAL A 40 1.49 1.06 1.41
C VAL A 40 0.12 0.82 0.81
N LEU A 41 -0.92 1.03 1.60
CA LEU A 41 -2.31 0.73 1.26
C LEU A 41 -3.17 1.99 1.36
N GLY A 42 -4.25 2.07 0.58
CA GLY A 42 -5.32 3.02 0.85
C GLY A 42 -6.30 2.44 1.86
N ARG A 43 -6.76 3.25 2.82
CA ARG A 43 -7.91 2.88 3.67
C ARG A 43 -9.15 2.87 2.79
N GLY A 44 -9.85 1.74 2.73
CA GLY A 44 -10.97 1.61 1.80
C GLY A 44 -11.88 0.43 2.09
N PHE A 45 -13.06 0.46 1.47
CA PHE A 45 -14.08 -0.57 1.59
C PHE A 45 -13.80 -1.79 0.71
N ASP A 46 -12.92 -1.64 -0.28
CA ASP A 46 -12.65 -2.69 -1.26
C ASP A 46 -12.07 -3.93 -0.56
N PRO A 47 -12.68 -5.12 -0.72
CA PRO A 47 -12.23 -6.34 -0.05
C PRO A 47 -10.80 -6.75 -0.45
N ARG A 48 -10.28 -6.21 -1.57
CA ARG A 48 -8.90 -6.41 -2.02
C ARG A 48 -7.87 -5.65 -1.19
N MET A 49 -8.29 -4.69 -0.34
CA MET A 49 -7.38 -3.94 0.56
C MET A 49 -6.42 -4.85 1.31
N CYS A 50 -6.92 -5.96 1.85
CA CYS A 50 -6.13 -6.91 2.64
C CYS A 50 -5.66 -8.14 1.85
N LEU A 51 -6.03 -8.27 0.57
CA LEU A 51 -5.75 -9.48 -0.22
C LEU A 51 -4.25 -9.65 -0.45
N GLY A 52 -3.57 -8.59 -0.94
CA GLY A 52 -2.13 -8.63 -1.16
C GLY A 52 -1.34 -8.90 0.12
N LEU A 53 -1.74 -8.28 1.24
CA LEU A 53 -1.12 -8.53 2.54
C LEU A 53 -1.25 -10.01 2.95
N ARG A 54 -2.43 -10.61 2.80
CA ARG A 54 -2.64 -12.03 3.10
C ARG A 54 -1.72 -12.93 2.28
N THR A 55 -1.58 -12.67 0.99
CA THR A 55 -0.68 -13.44 0.10
C THR A 55 0.76 -13.42 0.62
N VAL A 56 1.28 -12.24 0.94
CA VAL A 56 2.66 -12.13 1.44
C VAL A 56 2.83 -12.74 2.82
N LEU A 57 1.84 -12.57 3.72
CA LEU A 57 1.89 -13.17 5.05
C LEU A 57 1.84 -14.70 5.01
N ALA A 58 1.11 -15.28 4.04
CA ALA A 58 1.04 -16.72 3.83
C ALA A 58 2.38 -17.30 3.33
N ALA A 59 3.17 -16.51 2.59
CA ALA A 59 4.51 -16.90 2.16
C ALA A 59 5.54 -16.95 3.31
N GLY A 60 5.24 -16.35 4.47
CA GLY A 60 6.07 -16.44 5.68
C GLY A 60 7.26 -15.47 5.72
N GLY A 61 8.42 -15.97 6.17
CA GLY A 61 9.64 -15.18 6.42
C GLY A 61 9.69 -14.52 7.80
N SER A 62 10.90 -14.16 8.25
CA SER A 62 11.18 -13.67 9.62
C SER A 62 11.36 -12.15 9.75
N GLY A 63 11.29 -11.42 8.63
CA GLY A 63 11.36 -9.95 8.65
C GLY A 63 10.03 -9.29 9.04
N ARG A 64 10.09 -8.00 9.32
CA ARG A 64 8.94 -7.16 9.69
C ARG A 64 7.92 -7.05 8.56
N ARG A 65 6.67 -6.83 8.94
CA ARG A 65 5.51 -6.65 8.04
C ARG A 65 4.77 -5.36 8.41
N ASP A 66 5.47 -4.24 8.28
CA ASP A 66 4.90 -2.94 8.60
C ASP A 66 3.92 -2.49 7.52
N VAL A 67 2.94 -1.70 7.91
CA VAL A 67 1.92 -1.18 6.99
C VAL A 67 1.77 0.32 7.21
N TRP A 68 1.81 1.08 6.12
CA TRP A 68 1.32 2.45 6.06
C TRP A 68 0.00 2.48 5.33
N VAL A 69 -0.99 3.07 5.99
CA VAL A 69 -2.34 3.24 5.43
C VAL A 69 -2.58 4.71 5.16
N VAL A 70 -2.88 5.03 3.91
CA VAL A 70 -3.30 6.36 3.49
C VAL A 70 -4.80 6.48 3.70
N ASP A 71 -5.20 7.32 4.65
CA ASP A 71 -6.60 7.63 4.91
C ASP A 71 -7.00 8.89 4.14
N PHE A 72 -7.87 8.73 3.15
CA PHE A 72 -8.28 9.82 2.27
C PHE A 72 -9.40 10.63 2.92
N ASP A 73 -9.11 11.87 3.28
CA ASP A 73 -10.13 12.83 3.68
C ASP A 73 -10.74 13.46 2.42
N GLU A 74 -11.83 12.85 1.96
CA GLU A 74 -12.58 13.25 0.78
C GLU A 74 -13.61 14.35 1.06
N GLY A 75 -13.71 14.81 2.32
CA GLY A 75 -14.61 15.89 2.73
C GLY A 75 -16.02 15.43 3.12
N PRO A 76 -16.87 16.38 3.56
CA PRO A 76 -18.12 16.08 4.24
C PRO A 76 -19.18 15.42 3.35
N ALA A 77 -19.21 15.75 2.07
CA ALA A 77 -20.19 15.27 1.10
C ALA A 77 -19.76 13.99 0.36
N SER A 78 -18.64 13.35 0.76
CA SER A 78 -18.15 12.21 0.00
C SER A 78 -19.09 10.99 0.09
N PRO A 79 -19.43 10.36 -1.05
CA PRO A 79 -20.16 9.09 -1.09
C PRO A 79 -19.43 7.94 -0.36
N SER A 80 -18.10 8.01 -0.18
CA SER A 80 -17.32 6.95 0.48
C SER A 80 -17.75 6.69 1.93
N LYS A 81 -18.39 7.67 2.57
CA LYS A 81 -18.99 7.54 3.90
C LYS A 81 -20.08 6.47 3.98
N THR A 82 -20.76 6.19 2.87
CA THR A 82 -21.79 5.13 2.78
C THR A 82 -21.20 3.74 3.07
N TYR A 83 -19.90 3.55 2.81
CA TYR A 83 -19.22 2.27 2.99
C TYR A 83 -18.45 2.16 4.29
N ARG A 84 -18.67 3.08 5.25
CA ARG A 84 -17.94 3.11 6.52
C ARG A 84 -17.90 1.75 7.24
N PRO A 85 -19.00 0.96 7.33
CA PRO A 85 -18.93 -0.36 7.96
C PRO A 85 -17.94 -1.31 7.29
N LEU A 86 -17.85 -1.29 5.95
CA LEU A 86 -16.91 -2.11 5.19
C LEU A 86 -15.47 -1.64 5.39
N VAL A 87 -15.25 -0.32 5.47
CA VAL A 87 -13.95 0.27 5.79
C VAL A 87 -13.48 -0.19 7.17
N GLU A 88 -14.34 -0.11 8.19
CA GLU A 88 -14.01 -0.54 9.55
C GLU A 88 -13.78 -2.06 9.66
N ALA A 89 -14.53 -2.86 8.89
CA ALA A 89 -14.29 -4.30 8.81
C ALA A 89 -12.91 -4.61 8.22
N ASN A 90 -12.55 -3.95 7.11
CA ASN A 90 -11.21 -4.11 6.50
C ASN A 90 -10.10 -3.59 7.41
N TRP A 91 -10.33 -2.49 8.12
CA TRP A 91 -9.39 -1.93 9.10
C TRP A 91 -9.14 -2.89 10.26
N SER A 92 -10.20 -3.46 10.83
CA SER A 92 -10.08 -4.46 11.90
C SER A 92 -9.32 -5.71 11.43
N GLU A 93 -9.62 -6.18 10.21
CA GLU A 93 -8.91 -7.31 9.60
C GLU A 93 -7.43 -6.98 9.38
N LEU A 94 -7.11 -5.78 8.90
CA LEU A 94 -5.74 -5.33 8.71
C LEU A 94 -4.95 -5.38 10.02
N GLN A 95 -5.50 -4.79 11.08
CA GLN A 95 -4.86 -4.76 12.40
C GLN A 95 -4.60 -6.19 12.92
N ARG A 96 -5.57 -7.08 12.73
CA ARG A 96 -5.45 -8.50 13.09
C ARG A 96 -4.33 -9.21 12.31
N LEU A 97 -4.23 -8.97 11.00
CA LEU A 97 -3.21 -9.58 10.14
C LEU A 97 -1.78 -9.15 10.49
N VAL A 98 -1.61 -7.90 10.91
CA VAL A 98 -0.29 -7.29 11.21
C VAL A 98 0.14 -7.55 12.66
N SER A 99 -0.79 -7.85 13.56
CA SER A 99 -0.52 -8.10 14.98
C SER A 99 0.61 -9.14 15.18
N GLY A 100 1.61 -8.75 15.97
CA GLY A 100 2.80 -9.56 16.25
C GLY A 100 3.84 -9.66 15.12
N LYS A 101 3.59 -9.06 13.95
CA LYS A 101 4.49 -9.12 12.77
C LYS A 101 5.05 -7.77 12.33
N GLY A 102 4.42 -6.68 12.73
CA GLY A 102 4.83 -5.32 12.39
C GLY A 102 3.95 -4.27 13.06
N VAL A 103 4.07 -3.04 12.58
CA VAL A 103 3.24 -1.90 13.04
C VAL A 103 2.37 -1.36 11.91
N VAL A 104 1.21 -0.82 12.28
CA VAL A 104 0.32 -0.10 11.36
C VAL A 104 0.44 1.40 11.65
N GLY A 105 0.87 2.18 10.66
CA GLY A 105 0.90 3.64 10.69
C GLY A 105 -0.16 4.22 9.77
N GLU A 106 -0.95 5.18 10.26
CA GLU A 106 -1.95 5.88 9.46
C GLU A 106 -1.40 7.23 8.98
N LYS A 107 -1.68 7.56 7.72
CA LYS A 107 -1.25 8.78 7.04
C LYS A 107 -2.48 9.44 6.42
N ARG A 108 -3.05 10.41 7.14
CA ARG A 108 -4.22 11.14 6.66
C ARG A 108 -3.85 12.09 5.52
N LEU A 109 -4.54 11.97 4.40
CA LEU A 109 -4.34 12.78 3.21
C LEU A 109 -5.58 13.63 2.92
N ARG A 110 -5.46 14.94 3.06
CA ARG A 110 -6.52 15.89 2.72
C ARG A 110 -6.59 16.08 1.20
N LEU A 111 -7.75 15.80 0.61
CA LEU A 111 -7.95 15.95 -0.84
C LEU A 111 -8.43 17.34 -1.26
N TRP A 112 -9.08 18.08 -0.34
CA TRP A 112 -9.67 19.40 -0.59
C TRP A 112 -9.16 20.42 0.41
N SER A 113 -8.82 21.63 -0.03
CA SER A 113 -8.57 22.76 0.86
C SER A 113 -9.86 23.41 1.34
N ASP A 114 -9.75 24.26 2.34
CA ASP A 114 -10.90 24.93 2.96
C ASP A 114 -11.63 25.88 1.98
N ASP A 115 -10.92 26.36 0.94
CA ASP A 115 -11.48 27.15 -0.17
C ASP A 115 -12.04 26.30 -1.33
N GLY A 116 -12.16 24.98 -1.14
CA GLY A 116 -12.78 24.06 -2.10
C GLY A 116 -11.89 23.62 -3.26
N ARG A 117 -10.58 23.90 -3.24
CA ARG A 117 -9.64 23.45 -4.29
C ARG A 117 -9.13 22.04 -4.02
N ARG A 118 -8.84 21.29 -5.08
CA ARG A 118 -8.23 19.96 -4.95
C ARG A 118 -6.74 20.09 -4.65
N VAL A 119 -6.29 19.55 -3.51
CA VAL A 119 -4.92 19.69 -3.00
C VAL A 119 -4.23 18.35 -2.75
N GLY A 120 -4.84 17.21 -3.09
CA GLY A 120 -4.32 15.88 -2.77
C GLY A 120 -2.84 15.64 -3.15
N SER A 121 -2.40 16.07 -4.34
CA SER A 121 -0.98 15.91 -4.75
C SER A 121 -0.02 16.74 -3.91
N ARG A 122 -0.42 17.96 -3.53
CA ARG A 122 0.36 18.85 -2.66
C ARG A 122 0.42 18.31 -1.24
N SER A 123 -0.70 17.84 -0.71
CA SER A 123 -0.78 17.21 0.61
C SER A 123 0.05 15.93 0.69
N ALA A 124 0.20 15.19 -0.42
CA ALA A 124 0.95 13.95 -0.47
C ALA A 124 2.48 14.15 -0.46
N ALA A 125 2.98 15.33 -0.86
CA ALA A 125 4.41 15.58 -1.04
C ALA A 125 5.25 15.40 0.25
N GLY A 126 4.63 15.51 1.43
CA GLY A 126 5.28 15.29 2.73
C GLY A 126 4.74 14.08 3.49
N LEU A 127 3.94 13.20 2.86
CA LEU A 127 3.27 12.10 3.55
C LEU A 127 4.27 11.02 4.02
N VAL A 128 5.32 10.84 3.23
CA VAL A 128 6.42 9.91 3.46
C VAL A 128 7.69 10.72 3.70
N THR A 129 8.00 10.97 4.96
CA THR A 129 9.30 11.50 5.38
C THR A 129 10.24 10.36 5.72
N ALA A 130 11.55 10.59 5.61
CA ALA A 130 12.56 9.63 6.04
C ALA A 130 12.36 9.25 7.52
N ILE A 131 12.63 7.97 7.83
CA ILE A 131 12.60 7.40 9.18
C ILE A 131 13.83 7.86 9.94
#